data_AF-A0A924C4R9-F1
#
_entry.id   AF-A0A924C4R9-F1
#
_cell.length_a   1.000
_cell.length_b   1.000
_cell.length_c   1.000
_cell.angle_alpha   90.00
_cell.angle_beta   90.00
_cell.angle_gamma   90.00
#
_symmetry.space_group_name_H-M   'P 1'
#
loop_
_entity.id
_entity.type
_entity.pdbx_description
1 polymer ?
#
loop_
_entity_poly.entity_id
_entity_poly.type
_entity_poly.pdbx_seq_one_letter_code
_entity_poly.pdbx_strand_id
1 'polypeptide(L)'
;MSTFDWQNPYPTARVPLFARNVVATSQPLAAQAGLRMLLKGGNAVDAAIAAAAALTIVEPVSCGLGSDAFAIVWDGARMHGLN
;
A
#
# COMPACT_ATOMS: atom_id res chain seq x y z
N MET A 1 -25.26 -19.34 24.81
CA MET A 1 -24.75 -18.74 23.57
C MET A 1 -23.33 -19.23 23.39
N SER A 2 -23.00 -19.94 22.30
CA SER A 2 -21.61 -20.32 22.04
C SER A 2 -20.81 -19.07 21.66
N THR A 3 -19.64 -18.90 22.25
CA THR A 3 -18.71 -17.81 21.92
C THR A 3 -18.21 -18.00 20.48
N PHE A 4 -18.23 -16.95 19.67
CA PHE A 4 -17.67 -16.99 18.31
C PHE A 4 -16.14 -17.08 18.39
N ASP A 5 -15.54 -18.02 17.66
CA ASP A 5 -14.10 -18.23 17.60
C ASP A 5 -13.51 -17.62 16.32
N TRP A 6 -12.49 -16.77 16.48
CA TRP A 6 -11.78 -16.07 15.40
C TRP A 6 -10.60 -16.88 14.85
N GLN A 7 -10.25 -18.01 15.46
CA GLN A 7 -9.13 -18.82 15.01
C GLN A 7 -9.52 -19.60 13.75
N ASN A 8 -8.76 -19.40 12.67
CA ASN A 8 -8.86 -20.25 11.49
C ASN A 8 -8.00 -21.51 11.72
N PRO A 9 -8.60 -22.71 11.88
CA PRO A 9 -7.86 -23.93 12.16
C PRO A 9 -7.14 -24.50 10.93
N TYR A 10 -7.37 -23.93 9.74
CA TYR A 10 -6.82 -24.42 8.48
C TYR A 10 -5.63 -23.58 8.00
N PRO A 11 -4.58 -24.21 7.45
CA PRO A 11 -3.47 -23.47 6.84
C PRO A 11 -3.97 -22.66 5.63
N THR A 12 -3.50 -21.42 5.51
CA THR A 12 -3.75 -20.55 4.35
C THR A 12 -2.45 -20.25 3.64
N ALA A 13 -2.43 -20.36 2.31
CA ALA A 13 -1.28 -19.99 1.49
C ALA A 13 -1.59 -18.69 0.72
N ARG A 14 -0.64 -17.74 0.70
CA ARG A 14 -0.66 -16.61 -0.22
C ARG A 14 0.30 -16.89 -1.37
N VAL A 15 -0.22 -16.84 -2.59
CA VAL A 15 0.60 -16.99 -3.80
C VAL A 15 1.20 -15.63 -4.21
N PRO A 16 2.38 -15.61 -4.86
CA PRO A 16 2.91 -14.39 -5.43
C PRO A 16 1.94 -13.79 -6.47
N LEU A 17 1.73 -12.48 -6.40
CA LEU A 17 0.92 -11.72 -7.36
C LEU A 17 1.82 -11.18 -8.49
N PHE A 18 1.45 -11.42 -9.75
CA PHE A 18 2.13 -10.88 -10.92
C PHE A 18 1.21 -9.97 -11.73
N ALA A 19 1.67 -8.75 -12.02
CA ALA A 19 0.99 -7.81 -12.91
C ALA A 19 2.01 -6.81 -13.48
N ARG A 20 1.63 -6.09 -14.55
CA ARG A 20 2.47 -5.01 -15.11
C ARG A 20 2.68 -3.85 -14.13
N ASN A 21 1.64 -3.53 -13.35
CA ASN A 21 1.68 -2.52 -12.31
C ASN A 21 1.13 -3.13 -11.01
N VAL A 22 1.82 -2.94 -9.89
CA VAL A 22 1.46 -3.51 -8.58
C VAL A 22 1.59 -2.43 -7.52
N VAL A 23 0.63 -2.40 -6.59
CA VAL A 23 0.70 -1.60 -5.36
C VAL A 23 0.53 -2.56 -4.19
N ALA A 24 1.47 -2.52 -3.23
CA ALA A 24 1.45 -3.36 -2.04
C ALA A 24 1.55 -2.48 -0.80
N THR A 25 0.58 -2.58 0.10
CA THR A 25 0.50 -1.84 1.36
C THR A 25 -0.16 -2.70 2.43
N SER A 26 -0.02 -2.31 3.70
CA SER A 26 -0.68 -2.93 4.87
C SER A 26 -2.21 -2.88 4.79
N GLN A 27 -2.78 -1.83 4.20
CA GLN A 27 -4.22 -1.62 4.15
C GLN A 27 -4.79 -1.73 2.71
N PRO A 28 -5.80 -2.60 2.43
CA PRO A 28 -6.31 -2.80 1.06
C PRO A 28 -6.90 -1.56 0.39
N LEU A 29 -7.54 -0.66 1.14
CA LEU A 29 -8.08 0.58 0.59
C LEU A 29 -6.98 1.56 0.14
N ALA A 30 -5.82 1.55 0.79
CA ALA A 30 -4.65 2.32 0.36
C ALA A 30 -4.04 1.74 -0.92
N ALA A 31 -3.90 0.41 -1.00
CA ALA A 31 -3.50 -0.26 -2.25
C ALA A 31 -4.45 0.09 -3.40
N GLN A 32 -5.76 0.10 -3.14
CA GLN A 32 -6.77 0.49 -4.12
C GLN A 32 -6.65 1.97 -4.54
N ALA A 33 -6.31 2.88 -3.62
CA ALA A 33 -6.06 4.28 -3.96
C ALA A 33 -4.87 4.43 -4.93
N GLY A 34 -3.76 3.73 -4.67
CA GLY A 34 -2.62 3.70 -5.58
C GLY A 34 -2.97 3.10 -6.95
N LEU A 35 -3.70 1.98 -6.98
CA LEU A 35 -4.18 1.35 -8.22
C LEU A 35 -5.09 2.29 -9.03
N ARG A 36 -5.91 3.12 -8.38
CA ARG A 36 -6.73 4.13 -9.07
C ARG A 36 -5.88 5.20 -9.75
N MET A 37 -4.73 5.60 -9.19
CA MET A 37 -3.85 6.56 -9.86
C MET A 37 -3.16 5.94 -11.07
N LEU A 38 -2.70 4.69 -10.95
CA LEU A 38 -2.17 3.95 -12.09
C LEU A 38 -3.21 3.81 -13.21
N LEU A 39 -4.47 3.50 -12.86
CA LEU A 39 -5.57 3.40 -13.83
C LEU A 39 -5.85 4.75 -14.54
N LYS A 40 -5.61 5.88 -13.87
CA LYS A 40 -5.74 7.22 -14.45
C LYS A 40 -4.55 7.63 -15.32
N GLY A 41 -3.58 6.73 -15.57
CA GLY A 41 -2.38 7.00 -16.34
C GLY A 41 -1.23 7.59 -15.52
N GLY A 42 -1.33 7.59 -14.19
CA GLY A 42 -0.24 7.97 -13.30
C GLY A 42 0.87 6.93 -13.26
N ASN A 43 2.03 7.32 -12.73
CA ASN A 43 3.20 6.47 -12.57
C ASN A 43 3.27 5.83 -11.16
N ALA A 44 4.37 5.13 -10.87
CA ALA A 44 4.59 4.49 -9.57
C ALA A 44 4.68 5.49 -8.40
N VAL A 45 5.17 6.70 -8.64
CA VAL A 45 5.26 7.77 -7.64
C VAL A 45 3.87 8.31 -7.31
N ASP A 46 3.02 8.56 -8.31
CA ASP A 46 1.62 8.97 -8.11
C ASP A 46 0.85 7.93 -7.30
N ALA A 47 1.07 6.65 -7.60
CA ALA A 47 0.49 5.53 -6.89
C ALA A 47 0.94 5.48 -5.42
N ALA A 48 2.24 5.69 -5.17
CA ALA A 48 2.81 5.72 -3.82
C ALA A 48 2.26 6.89 -2.99
N ILE A 49 2.18 8.09 -3.57
CA ILE A 49 1.63 9.28 -2.90
C ILE A 49 0.14 9.06 -2.56
N ALA A 50 -0.66 8.55 -3.48
CA ALA A 50 -2.07 8.28 -3.22
C ALA A 50 -2.28 7.21 -2.13
N ALA A 51 -1.44 6.17 -2.12
CA ALA A 51 -1.47 5.15 -1.08
C ALA A 51 -1.06 5.72 0.28
N ALA A 52 0.03 6.50 0.36
CA ALA A 52 0.50 7.14 1.58
C ALA A 52 -0.55 8.11 2.14
N ALA A 53 -1.14 8.96 1.30
CA ALA A 53 -2.21 9.85 1.69
C ALA A 53 -3.43 9.08 2.24
N ALA A 54 -3.82 7.98 1.59
CA ALA A 54 -4.91 7.14 2.07
C ALA A 54 -4.60 6.53 3.44
N LEU A 55 -3.37 6.02 3.66
CA LEU A 55 -2.95 5.40 4.92
C LEU A 55 -3.14 6.33 6.13
N THR A 56 -2.95 7.64 5.96
CA THR A 56 -3.20 8.62 7.05
C THR A 56 -4.63 8.59 7.60
N ILE A 57 -5.57 8.05 6.83
CA ILE A 57 -6.98 7.91 7.20
C ILE A 57 -7.33 6.46 7.55
N VAL A 58 -6.90 5.51 6.70
CA VAL A 58 -7.32 4.11 6.83
C VAL A 58 -6.44 3.27 7.76
N GLU A 59 -5.31 3.82 8.21
CA GLU A 59 -4.38 3.23 9.17
C GLU A 59 -3.81 4.28 10.14
N PRO A 60 -4.66 4.96 10.93
CA PRO A 60 -4.26 6.11 11.75
C PRO A 60 -3.35 5.75 12.94
N VAL A 61 -3.24 4.46 13.27
CA VAL A 61 -2.42 3.96 14.39
C VAL A 61 -0.93 3.80 14.01
N SER A 62 -0.61 3.83 12.72
CA SER A 62 0.74 3.55 12.21
C SER A 62 1.38 4.73 11.48
N CYS A 63 0.59 5.65 10.93
CA CYS A 63 1.07 6.87 10.27
C CYS A 63 0.02 7.98 10.33
N GLY A 64 0.39 9.21 9.97
CA GLY A 64 -0.54 10.34 9.94
C GLY A 64 0.02 11.57 9.23
N LEU A 65 -0.81 12.60 9.08
CA LEU A 65 -0.44 13.84 8.37
C LEU A 65 0.73 14.60 9.01
N GLY A 66 0.95 14.44 10.32
CA GLY A 66 2.07 15.04 11.06
C GLY A 66 3.35 14.19 11.08
N SER A 67 3.41 13.12 10.29
CA SER A 67 4.58 12.24 10.19
C SER A 67 5.67 12.84 9.30
N ASP A 68 6.87 12.27 9.38
CA ASP A 68 7.87 12.32 8.34
C ASP A 68 7.60 11.24 7.27
N ALA A 69 8.33 11.30 6.16
CA ALA A 69 8.26 10.31 5.10
C ALA A 69 9.62 10.16 4.41
N PHE A 70 10.01 8.91 4.16
CA PHE A 70 11.22 8.58 3.43
C PHE A 70 10.84 7.79 2.17
N ALA A 71 11.60 7.97 1.09
CA ALA A 71 11.37 7.21 -0.13
C ALA A 71 12.66 6.88 -0.86
N ILE A 72 12.69 5.68 -1.45
CA ILE A 72 13.69 5.27 -2.44
C ILE A 72 12.94 5.08 -3.75
N VAL A 73 13.28 5.89 -4.75
CA VAL A 73 12.57 5.95 -6.02
C VAL A 73 13.52 5.64 -7.17
N TRP A 74 13.15 4.70 -8.02
CA TRP A 74 13.83 4.45 -9.30
C TRP A 74 13.10 5.18 -10.41
N ASP A 75 13.77 6.08 -11.12
CA ASP A 75 13.17 6.89 -12.19
C ASP A 75 13.21 6.21 -13.58
N GLY A 76 13.77 5.00 -13.67
CA GLY A 76 14.04 4.30 -14.93
C GLY A 76 15.51 4.30 -15.32
N ALA A 77 16.32 5.20 -14.77
CA ALA A 77 17.75 5.34 -15.09
C ALA A 77 18.65 5.36 -13.83
N ARG A 78 18.17 5.93 -12.73
CA ARG A 78 18.92 6.09 -11.48
C ARG A 78 18.01 5.99 -10.26
N MET A 79 18.64 5.71 -9.13
CA MET A 79 18.01 5.63 -7.83
C MET A 79 18.13 6.97 -7.10
N HIS A 80 17.01 7.43 -6.52
CA HIS A 80 16.91 8.65 -5.73
C HIS A 80 16.48 8.30 -4.31
N GLY A 81 17.08 8.96 -3.32
CA GLY A 81 16.67 8.89 -1.92
C GLY A 81 16.08 10.22 -1.46
N LEU A 82 14.93 10.17 -0.78
CA LEU A 82 14.24 11.31 -0.19
C LEU A 82 14.16 11.11 1.34
N ASN A 83 14.52 12.16 2.08
CA ASN A 83 14.48 12.29 3.53
C ASN A 83 13.78 13.61 3.85
#